data_AF-A0A9E2ZHM3-F1
#
_entry.id   AF-A0A9E2ZHM3-F1
#
_cell.length_a   1.000
_cell.length_b   1.000
_cell.length_c   1.000
_cell.angle_alpha   90.00
_cell.angle_beta   90.00
_cell.angle_gamma   90.00
#
_symmetry.space_group_name_H-M   'P 1'
#
loop_
_entity.id
_entity.type
_entity.pdbx_description
1 polymer ?
#
loop_
_entity_poly.entity_id
_entity_poly.type
_entity_poly.pdbx_seq_one_letter_code
_entity_poly.pdbx_strand_id
1 'polypeptide(L)'
;MGDDLRRVLLACEDAIALEVLGRIDAGVLVPLYLRDGQLHAVFTKRREDLPRHPGEISFPGGRYEEGEQDLCATALREADEEIGLPAD
;
A
#
# COMPACT_ATOMS: atom_id res chain seq x y z
N MET A 1 17.94 3.97 11.70
CA MET A 1 16.86 4.15 10.70
C MET A 1 16.01 2.89 10.51
N GLY A 2 16.59 1.71 10.19
CA GLY A 2 15.81 0.45 10.19
C GLY A 2 15.15 0.15 11.54
N ASP A 3 15.84 0.44 12.65
CA ASP A 3 15.28 0.30 14.00
C ASP A 3 14.28 1.40 14.40
N ASP A 4 14.35 2.58 13.79
CA ASP A 4 13.44 3.69 14.14
C ASP A 4 12.07 3.49 13.52
N LEU A 5 12.03 3.02 12.27
CA LEU A 5 10.79 2.66 11.59
C LEU A 5 10.13 1.44 12.23
N ARG A 6 10.91 0.42 12.63
CA ARG A 6 10.38 -0.76 13.35
C ARG A 6 9.72 -0.43 14.69
N ARG A 7 10.05 0.71 15.30
CA ARG A 7 9.38 1.16 16.54
C ARG A 7 8.00 1.75 16.31
N VAL A 8 7.70 2.19 15.08
CA VAL A 8 6.44 2.86 14.74
C VAL A 8 5.58 2.07 13.76
N LEU A 9 6.16 1.12 13.04
CA LEU A 9 5.46 0.18 12.17
C LEU A 9 5.20 -1.12 12.92
N LEU A 10 4.01 -1.68 12.74
CA LEU A 10 3.70 -3.03 13.19
C LEU A 10 4.52 -4.06 12.40
N ALA A 11 4.84 -5.19 13.02
CA ALA A 11 5.28 -6.36 12.27
C ALA A 11 4.12 -6.85 11.39
N CYS A 12 4.43 -7.50 10.26
CA CYS A 12 3.40 -8.00 9.34
C CYS A 12 2.42 -8.95 10.05
N GLU A 13 2.91 -9.79 10.95
CA GLU A 13 2.10 -10.71 11.77
C GLU A 13 1.11 -9.97 12.67
N ASP A 14 1.55 -8.89 13.32
CA ASP A 14 0.68 -8.06 14.17
C ASP A 14 -0.34 -7.29 13.33
N ALA A 15 0.06 -6.78 12.16
CA ALA A 15 -0.82 -6.05 11.26
C ALA A 15 -1.95 -6.94 10.70
N ILE A 16 -1.65 -8.19 10.37
CA ILE A 16 -2.65 -9.17 9.89
C ILE A 16 -3.65 -9.54 11.00
N ALA A 17 -3.19 -9.57 12.26
CA ALA A 17 -4.04 -9.91 13.40
C ALA A 17 -4.96 -8.76 13.86
N LEU A 18 -4.83 -7.56 13.29
CA LEU A 18 -5.70 -6.44 13.64
C LEU A 18 -7.12 -6.68 13.15
N GLU A 19 -8.08 -6.62 14.07
CA GLU A 19 -9.49 -6.50 13.72
C GLU A 19 -9.74 -5.08 13.15
N VAL A 20 -9.82 -4.99 11.83
CA VAL A 20 -10.17 -3.75 11.14
C VAL A 20 -11.69 -3.69 11.00
N LEU A 21 -12.30 -2.61 11.50
CA LEU A 21 -13.72 -2.32 11.29
C LEU A 21 -13.94 -1.89 9.84
N GLY A 22 -14.22 -2.84 8.95
CA GLY A 22 -14.50 -2.62 7.54
C GLY A 22 -15.51 -3.63 7.00
N ARG A 23 -16.16 -3.30 5.86
CA ARG A 23 -17.01 -4.26 5.12
C ARG A 23 -16.32 -4.83 3.88
N ILE A 24 -15.16 -4.28 3.53
CA ILE A 24 -14.40 -4.60 2.32
C ILE A 24 -12.94 -4.65 2.73
N ASP A 25 -12.32 -5.81 2.56
CA ASP A 25 -10.89 -5.96 2.79
C ASP A 25 -10.12 -5.34 1.62
N ALA A 26 -9.00 -4.68 1.95
CA ALA A 26 -8.15 -3.98 1.00
C ALA A 26 -6.69 -4.04 1.45
N GLY A 27 -5.79 -4.17 0.48
CA GLY A 27 -4.34 -4.09 0.68
C GLY A 27 -3.82 -2.74 0.22
N VAL A 28 -3.03 -2.06 1.05
CA VAL A 28 -2.37 -0.79 0.71
C VAL A 28 -0.89 -0.91 1.01
N LEU A 29 -0.04 -0.56 0.04
CA LEU A 29 1.40 -0.52 0.20
C LEU A 29 1.83 0.92 0.50
N VAL A 30 2.67 1.13 1.52
CA VAL A 30 3.32 2.43 1.80
C VAL A 30 4.79 2.30 1.35
N PRO A 31 5.15 2.67 0.10
CA PRO A 31 6.49 2.43 -0.41
C PRO A 31 7.41 3.53 0.13
N LEU A 32 8.38 3.14 0.94
CA LEU A 32 9.37 4.04 1.53
C LEU A 32 10.74 3.82 0.89
N TYR A 33 11.41 4.89 0.49
CA TYR A 33 12.76 4.81 -0.06
C TYR A 33 13.63 5.97 0.43
N LEU A 34 14.94 5.76 0.36
CA LEU A 34 15.91 6.78 0.73
C LEU A 34 16.48 7.45 -0.52
N ARG A 35 16.53 8.77 -0.49
CA ARG A 35 17.20 9.58 -1.50
C ARG A 35 17.90 10.73 -0.80
N ASP A 36 19.19 10.90 -1.10
CA ASP A 36 20.02 11.97 -0.51
C ASP A 36 19.98 12.03 1.03
N GLY A 37 19.88 10.86 1.67
CA GLY A 37 19.81 10.72 3.13
C GLY A 37 18.45 11.07 3.75
N GLN A 38 17.43 11.34 2.93
CA GLN A 38 16.07 11.65 3.36
C GLN A 38 15.12 10.50 3.03
N LEU A 39 14.11 10.29 3.91
CA LEU A 39 13.06 9.31 3.70
C LEU A 39 11.95 9.91 2.84
N HIS A 40 11.59 9.20 1.78
CA HIS A 40 10.53 9.57 0.86
C HIS A 40 9.46 8.48 0.82
N ALA A 41 8.24 8.89 0.54
CA ALA A 41 7.13 7.99 0.26
C ALA A 41 6.64 8.20 -1.17
N VAL A 42 6.21 7.10 -1.81
CA VAL A 42 5.60 7.15 -3.15
C VAL A 42 4.09 7.27 -3.00
N PHE A 43 3.49 8.17 -3.77
CA PHE A 43 2.05 8.34 -3.88
C PHE A 43 1.63 8.21 -5.34
N THR A 44 0.41 7.71 -5.57
CA THR A 44 -0.26 7.73 -6.86
C THR A 44 -1.21 8.92 -6.92
N LYS A 45 -1.35 9.51 -8.11
CA LYS A 45 -2.39 10.50 -8.40
C LYS A 45 -3.35 9.90 -9.41
N ARG A 46 -4.61 9.74 -9.02
CA ARG A 46 -5.65 9.28 -9.94
C ARG A 46 -5.80 10.28 -11.08
N ARG A 47 -6.01 9.78 -12.30
CA ARG A 47 -6.25 10.64 -13.46
C ARG A 47 -7.45 11.54 -13.21
N GLU A 48 -7.37 12.78 -13.71
CA GLU A 48 -8.38 13.82 -13.45
C GLU A 48 -9.69 13.59 -14.21
N ASP A 49 -9.70 12.67 -15.18
CA ASP A 49 -10.84 12.36 -16.04
C ASP A 49 -11.72 11.21 -15.52
N LEU A 50 -11.44 10.68 -14.33
CA LEU A 50 -12.21 9.57 -13.76
C LEU A 50 -13.53 10.05 -13.12
N PRO A 51 -14.64 9.30 -13.31
CA PRO A 51 -15.97 9.69 -12.82
C PRO A 51 -16.11 9.65 -11.29
N ARG A 52 -15.14 9.07 -10.59
CA ARG A 52 -15.04 9.06 -9.12
C ARG A 52 -13.60 9.35 -8.72
N HIS A 53 -13.44 10.17 -7.66
CA HIS A 53 -12.15 10.51 -7.05
C HIS A 53 -11.09 11.07 -8.03
N PRO A 54 -11.44 12.05 -8.90
CA PRO A 54 -10.47 12.62 -9.84
C PRO A 54 -9.37 13.38 -9.09
N GLY A 55 -8.11 13.14 -9.47
CA GLY A 55 -6.96 13.83 -8.90
C GLY A 55 -6.61 13.45 -7.45
N GLU A 56 -7.28 12.45 -6.88
CA GLU A 56 -7.01 11.98 -5.52
C GLU A 56 -5.56 11.48 -5.40
N ILE A 57 -4.93 11.84 -4.29
CA ILE A 57 -3.59 11.39 -3.92
C ILE A 57 -3.74 10.25 -2.92
N SER A 58 -3.23 9.08 -3.27
CA SER A 58 -3.32 7.87 -2.46
C SER A 58 -1.99 7.14 -2.45
N PHE A 59 -1.87 6.18 -1.54
CA PHE A 59 -0.88 5.13 -1.68
C PHE A 59 -1.37 4.09 -2.70
N PRO A 60 -0.46 3.34 -3.35
CA PRO A 60 -0.85 2.19 -4.16
C PRO A 60 -1.61 1.17 -3.32
N GLY A 61 -2.72 0.68 -3.84
CA GLY A 61 -3.53 -0.28 -3.12
C GLY A 61 -4.95 -0.36 -3.65
N GLY A 62 -5.64 -1.40 -3.22
CA GLY A 62 -6.93 -1.75 -3.77
C GLY A 62 -7.65 -2.82 -2.98
N ARG A 63 -8.80 -3.21 -3.51
CA ARG A 63 -9.70 -4.17 -2.86
C ARG A 63 -9.15 -5.58 -3.01
N TYR A 64 -9.30 -6.38 -1.96
CA TYR A 64 -9.02 -7.82 -2.00
C TYR A 64 -9.92 -8.51 -3.04
N GLU A 65 -9.32 -9.35 -3.86
CA GLU A 65 -9.99 -10.16 -4.87
C GLU A 65 -10.06 -11.64 -4.45
N GLU A 66 -11.19 -12.29 -4.77
CA GLU A 66 -11.40 -13.70 -4.41
C GLU A 66 -10.32 -14.58 -5.07
N GLY A 67 -9.59 -15.31 -4.23
CA GLY A 67 -8.50 -16.20 -4.67
C GLY A 67 -7.10 -15.65 -4.41
N GLU A 68 -6.96 -14.40 -3.95
CA GLU A 68 -5.69 -13.88 -3.46
C GLU A 68 -5.27 -14.56 -2.14
N GLN A 69 -3.96 -14.76 -1.96
CA GLN A 69 -3.42 -15.47 -0.80
C GLN A 69 -3.67 -14.75 0.53
N ASP A 70 -3.45 -13.43 0.55
CA ASP A 70 -3.65 -12.54 1.69
C ASP A 70 -3.67 -11.07 1.22
N LEU A 71 -3.84 -10.14 2.15
CA LEU A 71 -3.85 -8.70 1.86
C LEU A 71 -2.49 -8.13 1.45
N CYS A 72 -1.39 -8.83 1.77
CA CYS A 72 -0.07 -8.45 1.31
C CYS A 72 0.04 -8.69 -0.21
N ALA A 73 -0.43 -9.85 -0.68
CA ALA A 73 -0.53 -10.15 -2.10
C ALA A 73 -1.39 -9.12 -2.85
N THR A 74 -2.55 -8.70 -2.29
CA THR A 74 -3.37 -7.62 -2.85
C THR A 74 -2.57 -6.32 -3.00
N ALA A 75 -1.89 -5.88 -1.93
CA ALA A 75 -1.14 -4.63 -1.95
C ALA A 75 0.01 -4.63 -2.98
N LEU A 76 0.69 -5.78 -3.12
CA LEU A 76 1.78 -5.95 -4.09
C LEU A 76 1.27 -5.99 -5.53
N ARG A 77 0.18 -6.71 -5.80
CA ARG A 77 -0.46 -6.72 -7.14
C ARG A 77 -0.88 -5.31 -7.57
N GLU A 78 -1.58 -4.58 -6.70
CA GLU A 78 -2.02 -3.22 -6.99
C GLU A 78 -0.84 -2.26 -7.18
N ALA A 79 0.25 -2.43 -6.42
CA ALA A 79 1.46 -1.63 -6.63
C ALA A 79 2.12 -1.91 -8.00
N ASP A 80 2.14 -3.17 -8.45
CA ASP A 80 2.61 -3.50 -9.80
C ASP A 80 1.71 -2.88 -10.87
N GLU A 81 0.38 -3.01 -10.73
CA GLU A 81 -0.58 -2.46 -11.70
C GLU A 81 -0.56 -0.92 -11.78
N GLU A 82 -0.47 -0.22 -10.64
CA GLU A 82 -0.55 1.25 -10.61
C GLU A 82 0.78 1.95 -10.89
N ILE A 83 1.91 1.38 -10.42
CA ILE A 83 3.23 2.04 -10.49
C ILE A 83 4.35 1.15 -11.06
N GLY A 84 4.05 -0.10 -11.45
CA GLY A 84 5.04 -1.02 -12.02
C GLY A 84 6.09 -1.49 -11.01
N LEU A 85 5.76 -1.54 -9.72
CA LEU A 85 6.65 -2.06 -8.69
C LEU A 85 6.50 -3.58 -8.61
N PRO A 86 7.50 -4.37 -9.05
CA PRO A 86 7.39 -5.82 -9.02
C PRO A 86 7.45 -6.36 -7.58
N ALA A 87 6.86 -7.54 -7.37
CA ALA A 87 6.70 -8.16 -6.07
C ALA A 87 7.92 -8.99 -5.59
N ASP A 88 9.07 -8.92 -6.29
CA ASP A 88 10.26 -9.75 -6.09
C ASP A 88 11.42 -9.07 -5.33
#